data_AF-A0A9N9KFJ8-F1
#
_entry.id   AF-A0A9N9KFJ8-F1
#
_cell.length_a   1.000
_cell.length_b   1.000
_cell.length_c   1.000
_cell.angle_alpha   90.00
_cell.angle_beta   90.00
_cell.angle_gamma   90.00
#
_symmetry.space_group_name_H-M   'P 1'
#
loop_
_entity.id
_entity.type
_entity.pdbx_description
1 polymer ?
#
loop_
_entity_poly.entity_id
_entity_poly.type
_entity_poly.pdbx_seq_one_letter_code
_entity_poly.pdbx_strand_id
1 'polypeptide(L)'
;MWTDLQLHVLIDYRKDNNNEYHELVCNQKGMFWKGIASKINIEFGTSYTGQQCKEKFNGLLRDYKKMKLYIEGNANGKKTRTGIKYYEEFATQFWLKPVIMYDLIRMQNIANHDNQDSPSQYK
;
A
#
# COMPACT_ATOMS: atom_id res chain seq x y z
N MET A 1 20.96 3.26 -8.96
CA MET A 1 19.63 3.65 -9.49
C MET A 1 18.73 2.42 -9.45
N TRP A 2 17.44 2.55 -9.09
CA TRP A 2 16.52 1.40 -9.07
C TRP A 2 16.10 1.00 -10.49
N THR A 3 16.29 -0.25 -10.87
CA THR A 3 15.84 -0.82 -12.16
C THR A 3 14.41 -1.34 -12.06
N ASP A 4 13.76 -1.59 -13.20
CA ASP A 4 12.39 -2.12 -13.20
C ASP A 4 12.31 -3.52 -12.60
N LEU A 5 13.30 -4.39 -12.86
CA LEU A 5 13.36 -5.73 -12.25
C LEU A 5 13.44 -5.65 -10.72
N GLN A 6 14.26 -4.75 -10.18
CA GLN A 6 14.36 -4.53 -8.73
C GLN A 6 13.05 -4.00 -8.13
N LEU A 7 12.31 -3.17 -8.89
CA LEU A 7 11.00 -2.66 -8.45
C LEU A 7 9.92 -3.74 -8.48
N HIS A 8 9.94 -4.63 -9.47
CA HIS A 8 9.05 -5.80 -9.48
C HIS A 8 9.30 -6.67 -8.24
N VAL A 9 10.55 -7.03 -7.94
CA VAL A 9 10.86 -7.81 -6.72
C VAL A 9 10.39 -7.11 -5.44
N LEU A 10 10.56 -5.78 -5.34
CA LEU A 10 10.06 -4.99 -4.21
C LEU A 10 8.53 -5.02 -4.09
N ILE A 11 7.82 -4.87 -5.21
CA ILE A 11 6.35 -4.82 -5.25
C ILE A 11 5.77 -6.21 -4.98
N ASP A 12 6.25 -7.23 -5.69
CA ASP A 12 5.79 -8.61 -5.58
C ASP A 12 6.01 -9.16 -4.18
N TYR A 13 7.18 -8.95 -3.59
CA TYR A 13 7.42 -9.36 -2.19
C TYR A 13 6.40 -8.72 -1.25
N ARG A 14 6.14 -7.41 -1.42
CA ARG A 14 5.19 -6.69 -0.58
C ARG A 14 3.75 -7.17 -0.80
N LYS A 15 3.41 -7.59 -2.02
CA LYS A 15 2.10 -8.14 -2.40
C LYS A 15 1.88 -9.53 -1.81
N ASP A 16 2.82 -10.43 -2.04
CA ASP A 16 2.77 -11.82 -1.58
C ASP A 16 2.74 -11.94 -0.05
N ASN A 17 3.38 -10.99 0.63
CA ASN A 17 3.50 -10.98 2.10
C ASN A 17 2.73 -9.82 2.74
N ASN A 18 1.68 -9.30 2.09
CA ASN A 18 0.91 -8.16 2.61
C ASN A 18 0.22 -8.48 3.94
N ASN A 19 -0.36 -9.66 4.05
CA ASN A 19 -1.11 -10.07 5.25
C ASN A 19 -0.16 -10.13 6.44
N GLU A 20 0.95 -10.86 6.30
CA GLU A 20 2.00 -10.92 7.31
C GLU A 20 2.48 -9.53 7.71
N TYR A 21 2.79 -8.66 6.73
CA TYR A 21 3.24 -7.29 7.00
C TYR A 21 2.30 -6.48 7.91
N HIS A 22 0.99 -6.68 7.78
CA HIS A 22 -0.01 -6.00 8.59
C HIS A 22 -0.17 -6.60 9.99
N GLU A 23 0.16 -7.88 10.17
CA GLU A 23 0.21 -8.56 11.47
C GLU A 23 1.47 -8.21 12.27
N LEU A 24 2.57 -7.85 11.58
CA LEU A 24 3.83 -7.50 12.22
C LEU A 24 3.70 -6.28 13.15
N VAL A 25 4.31 -6.36 14.33
CA VAL A 25 4.40 -5.23 15.28
C VAL A 25 5.72 -4.47 15.13
N CYS A 26 5.65 -3.14 15.23
CA CYS A 26 6.78 -2.17 15.28
C CYS A 26 8.12 -2.67 14.69
N ASN A 27 9.00 -3.24 15.54
CA ASN A 27 10.36 -3.70 15.19
C ASN A 27 10.38 -4.78 14.09
N GLN A 28 9.36 -5.64 14.02
CA GLN A 28 9.27 -6.69 13.01
C GLN A 28 9.07 -6.12 11.60
N LYS A 29 8.36 -4.99 11.45
CA LYS A 29 8.25 -4.31 10.15
C LYS A 29 9.61 -3.85 9.64
N GLY A 30 10.51 -3.46 10.55
CA GLY A 30 11.90 -3.16 10.20
C GLY A 30 12.63 -4.37 9.61
N MET A 31 12.44 -5.55 10.22
CA MET A 31 13.02 -6.80 9.72
C MET A 31 12.41 -7.24 8.38
N PHE A 32 11.11 -7.05 8.18
CA PHE A 32 10.44 -7.31 6.90
C PHE A 32 11.11 -6.55 5.75
N TRP A 33 11.33 -5.25 5.92
CA TRP A 33 11.98 -4.45 4.88
C TRP A 33 13.45 -4.86 4.67
N LYS A 34 14.14 -5.29 5.72
CA LYS A 34 15.49 -5.87 5.58
C LYS A 34 15.45 -7.18 4.78
N GLY A 35 14.44 -8.01 4.96
CA GLY A 35 14.24 -9.23 4.16
C GLY A 35 14.11 -8.94 2.67
N ILE A 36 13.30 -7.94 2.31
CA ILE A 36 13.20 -7.47 0.92
C ILE A 36 14.55 -6.99 0.40
N ALA A 37 15.24 -6.15 1.18
CA ALA A 37 16.53 -5.61 0.80
C ALA A 37 17.56 -6.72 0.55
N SER A 38 17.62 -7.73 1.43
CA SER A 38 18.48 -8.90 1.27
C SER A 38 18.16 -9.67 -0.01
N LYS A 39 16.87 -9.90 -0.32
CA LYS A 39 16.47 -10.58 -1.56
C LYS A 39 16.99 -9.84 -2.80
N ILE A 40 16.73 -8.53 -2.88
CA ILE A 40 17.17 -7.69 -4.00
C ILE A 40 18.70 -7.65 -4.09
N ASN A 41 19.39 -7.53 -2.96
CA ASN A 41 20.85 -7.49 -2.92
C ASN A 41 21.50 -8.78 -3.40
N ILE A 42 20.96 -9.94 -2.98
CA ILE A 42 21.44 -11.25 -3.42
C ILE A 42 21.19 -11.42 -4.93
N GLU A 43 20.02 -11.06 -5.42
CA GLU A 43 19.62 -11.29 -6.81
C GLU A 43 20.33 -10.35 -7.81
N PHE A 44 20.57 -9.09 -7.43
CA PHE A 44 21.08 -8.06 -8.35
C PHE A 44 22.47 -7.52 -7.97
N GLY A 45 23.13 -8.06 -6.96
CA GLY A 45 24.44 -7.59 -6.50
C GLY A 45 24.42 -6.16 -5.94
N THR A 46 23.29 -5.73 -5.37
CA THR A 46 23.13 -4.38 -4.79
C THR A 46 23.46 -4.34 -3.30
N SER A 47 23.42 -3.14 -2.72
CA SER A 47 23.69 -2.89 -1.30
C SER A 47 22.58 -2.06 -0.63
N TYR A 48 21.33 -2.29 -1.01
CA TYR A 48 20.18 -1.61 -0.42
C TYR A 48 19.97 -1.99 1.04
N THR A 49 19.47 -1.03 1.80
CA THR A 49 19.00 -1.21 3.18
C THR A 49 17.48 -1.40 3.22
N GLY A 50 16.97 -1.96 4.31
CA GLY A 50 15.53 -2.05 4.51
C GLY A 50 14.84 -0.68 4.52
N GLN A 51 15.50 0.34 5.08
CA GLN A 51 14.96 1.71 5.07
C GLN A 51 14.82 2.24 3.63
N GLN A 52 15.82 2.01 2.77
CA GLN A 52 15.74 2.39 1.35
C GLN A 52 14.60 1.68 0.62
N CYS A 53 14.37 0.39 0.90
CA CYS A 53 13.26 -0.37 0.32
C CYS A 53 11.90 0.21 0.77
N LYS A 54 11.74 0.50 2.07
CA LYS A 54 10.55 1.14 2.63
C LYS A 54 10.27 2.49 2.00
N GLU A 55 11.28 3.36 1.92
CA GLU A 55 11.17 4.69 1.33
C GLU A 55 10.82 4.60 -0.16
N LYS A 56 11.42 3.65 -0.87
CA LYS A 56 11.15 3.44 -2.28
C LYS A 56 9.71 2.98 -2.52
N PHE A 57 9.23 2.00 -1.75
CA PHE A 57 7.85 1.53 -1.82
C PHE A 57 6.86 2.66 -1.52
N ASN A 58 7.11 3.45 -0.46
CA ASN A 58 6.29 4.61 -0.14
C ASN A 58 6.31 5.67 -1.25
N GLY A 59 7.43 5.81 -1.96
CA GLY A 59 7.54 6.65 -3.15
C GLY A 59 6.62 6.20 -4.28
N LEU A 60 6.62 4.90 -4.59
CA LEU A 60 5.71 4.30 -5.58
C LEU A 60 4.24 4.53 -5.21
N LEU A 61 3.90 4.37 -3.92
CA LEU A 61 2.54 4.63 -3.45
C LEU A 61 2.14 6.10 -3.60
N ARG A 62 3.05 7.04 -3.34
CA ARG A 62 2.81 8.48 -3.58
C ARG A 62 2.62 8.78 -5.06
N ASP A 63 3.39 8.14 -5.93
CA ASP A 63 3.29 8.29 -7.38
C ASP A 63 1.96 7.75 -7.90
N TYR A 64 1.52 6.58 -7.41
CA TYR A 64 0.18 6.07 -7.68
C TYR A 64 -0.92 7.06 -7.25
N LYS A 65 -0.84 7.58 -6.02
CA LYS A 65 -1.84 8.56 -5.52
C LYS A 65 -1.89 9.82 -6.39
N LYS A 66 -0.75 10.33 -6.84
CA LYS A 66 -0.68 11.47 -7.77
C LYS A 66 -1.27 11.15 -9.14
N MET A 67 -1.05 9.94 -9.64
CA MET A 67 -1.63 9.49 -10.91
C MET A 67 -3.16 9.30 -10.80
N LYS A 68 -3.64 8.76 -9.67
CA LYS A 68 -5.08 8.65 -9.38
C LYS A 68 -5.76 10.02 -9.39
N LEU A 69 -5.21 10.99 -8.66
CA LEU A 69 -5.70 12.37 -8.67
C LEU A 69 -5.67 13.01 -10.07
N TYR A 70 -4.67 12.67 -10.88
CA TYR A 70 -4.59 13.15 -12.26
C TYR A 70 -5.75 12.62 -13.12
N ILE A 71 -6.08 11.33 -13.00
CA ILE A 71 -7.19 10.70 -13.71
C ILE A 71 -8.54 11.29 -13.27
N GLU A 72 -8.67 11.64 -11.99
CA GLU A 72 -9.85 12.30 -11.42
C GLU A 72 -9.97 13.78 -11.79
N GLY A 73 -9.03 14.35 -12.55
CA GLY A 73 -9.04 15.77 -12.94
C GLY A 73 -8.70 16.74 -11.80
N ASN A 74 -8.12 16.24 -10.71
CA ASN A 74 -7.74 17.07 -9.56
C ASN A 74 -6.46 17.87 -9.84
N ALA A 75 -6.42 19.14 -9.43
CA ALA A 75 -5.28 20.04 -9.64
C ALA A 75 -3.96 19.56 -8.99
N ASN A 76 -4.03 18.72 -7.95
CA ASN A 76 -2.86 18.13 -7.29
C ASN A 76 -2.37 16.84 -8.00
N GLY A 77 -3.07 16.41 -9.04
CA GLY A 77 -2.73 15.25 -9.84
C GLY A 77 -1.45 15.47 -10.66
N LYS A 78 -0.65 14.40 -10.80
CA LYS A 78 0.54 14.44 -11.64
C LYS A 78 0.80 13.10 -12.31
N LYS A 79 1.02 13.14 -13.63
CA LYS A 79 1.62 12.03 -14.39
C LYS A 79 3.09 11.90 -14.01
N THR A 80 3.45 10.84 -13.30
CA THR A 80 4.85 10.47 -13.03
C THR A 80 5.19 9.20 -13.80
N ARG A 81 6.46 9.01 -14.18
CA ARG A 81 6.91 7.83 -14.95
C ARG A 81 6.56 6.52 -14.24
N THR A 82 6.87 6.45 -12.96
CA THR A 82 6.55 5.33 -12.06
C THR A 82 5.04 5.20 -11.82
N GLY A 83 4.35 6.31 -11.66
CA GLY A 83 2.89 6.34 -11.48
C GLY A 83 2.16 5.77 -12.68
N ILE A 84 2.58 6.09 -13.91
CA ILE A 84 2.04 5.50 -15.14
C ILE A 84 2.37 4.00 -15.19
N LYS A 85 3.63 3.63 -14.96
CA LYS A 85 4.11 2.27 -15.16
C LYS A 85 3.48 1.25 -14.21
N TYR A 86 3.28 1.62 -12.95
CA TYR A 86 2.75 0.72 -11.92
C TYR A 86 1.32 1.10 -11.49
N TYR A 87 0.62 1.91 -12.29
CA TYR A 87 -0.72 2.39 -11.92
C TYR A 87 -1.69 1.24 -11.67
N GLU A 88 -1.83 0.33 -12.65
CA GLU A 88 -2.81 -0.76 -12.63
C GLU A 88 -2.55 -1.72 -11.47
N GLU A 89 -1.28 -2.06 -11.24
CA GLU A 89 -0.90 -2.90 -10.11
C GLU A 89 -1.27 -2.25 -8.78
N PHE A 90 -0.99 -0.95 -8.62
CA PHE A 90 -1.44 -0.27 -7.41
C PHE A 90 -2.97 -0.03 -7.41
N ALA A 91 -3.66 0.02 -8.54
CA ALA A 91 -5.11 0.16 -8.54
C ALA A 91 -5.83 -1.02 -7.84
N THR A 92 -5.18 -2.19 -7.75
CA THR A 92 -5.67 -3.36 -7.00
C THR A 92 -5.68 -3.19 -5.48
N GLN A 93 -5.03 -2.14 -4.95
CA GLN A 93 -4.97 -1.84 -3.51
C GLN A 93 -4.34 -2.94 -2.65
N PHE A 94 -3.49 -3.80 -3.23
CA PHE A 94 -2.88 -4.94 -2.54
C PHE A 94 -2.12 -4.59 -1.24
N TRP A 95 -1.69 -3.33 -1.06
CA TRP A 95 -0.97 -2.90 0.15
C TRP A 95 -1.88 -2.54 1.32
N LEU A 96 -3.20 -2.48 1.11
CA LEU A 96 -4.15 -2.17 2.18
C LEU A 96 -4.19 -3.32 3.19
N LYS A 97 -4.57 -2.97 4.43
CA LYS A 97 -4.80 -3.97 5.47
C LYS A 97 -5.95 -4.86 5.02
N PRO A 98 -5.79 -6.20 5.01
CA PRO A 98 -6.89 -7.11 4.76
C PRO A 98 -7.99 -6.87 5.79
N VAL A 99 -9.23 -6.72 5.32
CA VAL A 99 -10.39 -6.63 6.20
C VAL A 99 -10.70 -8.03 6.69
N ILE A 100 -10.63 -8.26 7.99
CA ILE A 100 -10.99 -9.56 8.60
C ILE A 100 -12.46 -9.55 9.02
N MET A 101 -13.02 -10.74 9.29
CA MET A 101 -14.44 -10.89 9.69
C MET A 101 -14.83 -9.96 10.85
N TYR A 102 -13.96 -9.83 11.86
CA TYR A 102 -14.22 -8.95 13.00
C TYR A 102 -14.27 -7.46 12.63
N ASP A 103 -13.47 -7.03 11.65
CA ASP A 103 -13.52 -5.66 11.14
C ASP A 103 -14.87 -5.42 10.43
N LEU A 104 -15.38 -6.40 9.67
CA LEU A 104 -16.70 -6.32 9.01
C LEU A 104 -17.84 -6.24 10.03
N ILE A 105 -17.84 -7.11 11.05
CA ILE A 105 -18.85 -7.12 12.11
C ILE A 105 -18.87 -5.76 12.83
N ARG A 106 -17.70 -5.21 13.15
CA ARG A 106 -17.60 -3.88 13.77
C ARG A 106 -18.15 -2.78 12.86
N MET A 107 -17.80 -2.78 11.58
CA MET A 107 -18.30 -1.79 10.61
C MET A 107 -19.83 -1.87 10.48
N GLN A 108 -20.39 -3.07 10.46
CA GLN A 108 -21.84 -3.27 10.39
C GLN A 108 -22.55 -2.78 11.66
N ASN A 109 -21.99 -3.06 12.84
CA ASN A 109 -22.55 -2.56 14.10
C ASN A 109 -22.51 -1.02 14.19
N ILE A 110 -21.44 -0.38 13.71
CA ILE A 110 -21.34 1.08 13.63
C ILE A 110 -22.41 1.63 12.67
N ALA A 111 -22.53 1.07 11.47
CA ALA A 111 -23.53 1.51 10.49
C ALA A 111 -24.96 1.33 10.99
N ASN A 112 -25.25 0.25 11.73
CA ASN A 112 -26.54 0.04 12.35
C ASN A 112 -26.86 1.09 13.42
N HIS A 113 -25.85 1.53 14.20
CA HIS A 113 -26.01 2.58 15.20
C HIS A 113 -26.31 3.94 14.54
N ASP A 114 -25.57 4.31 13.49
CA ASP A 114 -25.78 5.58 12.78
C ASP A 114 -27.17 5.67 12.13
N ASN A 115 -27.74 4.54 11.68
CA ASN A 115 -29.10 4.49 11.14
C ASN A 115 -30.20 4.59 12.21
N GLN A 116 -29.91 4.32 13.48
CA GLN A 116 -30.86 4.48 14.58
C GLN A 116 -30.91 5.91 15.15
N ASP A 117 -29.85 6.70 14.97
CA ASP A 117 -29.76 8.10 15.43
C ASP A 117 -30.27 9.14 14.42
N SER A 118 -30.85 8.72 13.29
CA SER A 118 -31.52 9.64 12.36
C SER A 118 -32.80 10.19 12.99
N PRO A 119 -32.93 11.52 13.22
CA PRO A 119 -34.13 12.07 13.83
C PRO A 119 -35.33 11.80 12.92
N SER A 120 -36.33 11.11 13.46
CA SER A 120 -37.66 10.98 12.86
C SER A 120 -38.23 12.37 12.58
N GLN A 121 -38.06 12.86 11.36
CA GLN A 121 -38.77 14.04 10.87
C GLN A 121 -40.21 13.64 10.56
N TYR A 122 -41.05 13.55 11.59
CA TYR A 122 -42.50 13.50 11.40
C TYR A 122 -43.25 14.30 12.47
N LYS A 123 -43.99 15.27 11.94
CA LYS A 123 -45.07 16.12 12.48
C LYS A 123 -44.67 17.37 13.25
#